data_AF-A0A951DSC4-F1
#
_entry.id   AF-A0A951DSC4-F1
#
_cell.length_a   1.000
_cell.length_b   1.000
_cell.length_c   1.000
_cell.angle_alpha   90.00
_cell.angle_beta   90.00
_cell.angle_gamma   90.00
#
_symmetry.space_group_name_H-M   'P 1'
#
loop_
_entity.id
_entity.type
_entity.pdbx_description
1 polymer ?
#
loop_
_entity_poly.entity_id
_entity_poly.type
_entity_poly.pdbx_seq_one_letter_code
_entity_poly.pdbx_strand_id
1 'polypeptide(L)'
;MADIVLGIGTSHTPLLSLPPEMWPEYARGDERNPELAFPPHGYVMPFQRAVERLAAEGRTRYSGPEPFVDQAARFKKALDTLASTLQSAEPDVTVIISDDQDEWFYEHNMPRFAIYWGESVPLIPRSLVPGAAEMARLIASGYGDAPLEVPVASRFGRYLLEYLCEHDFDMGHLTHTKQPYGGLVARRYPTPDGELNSVRETKDHDQGL
;
A
#
# COMPACT_ATOMS: atom_id res chain seq x y z
N MET A 1 24.98 6.03 -19.62
CA MET A 1 23.71 6.73 -19.41
C MET A 1 22.66 5.64 -19.26
N ALA A 2 21.81 5.70 -18.23
CA ALA A 2 20.69 4.77 -18.09
C ALA A 2 19.46 5.36 -18.78
N ASP A 3 18.61 4.51 -19.35
CA ASP A 3 17.40 4.92 -20.07
C ASP A 3 16.15 4.51 -19.28
N ILE A 4 15.20 5.44 -19.13
CA ILE A 4 13.88 5.13 -18.59
C ILE A 4 13.02 4.60 -19.73
N VAL A 5 12.77 3.29 -19.75
CA VAL A 5 12.04 2.61 -20.82
C VAL A 5 10.53 2.51 -20.56
N LEU A 6 10.11 2.61 -19.29
CA LEU A 6 8.72 2.45 -18.88
C LEU A 6 8.40 3.21 -17.59
N GLY A 7 7.23 3.84 -17.55
CA GLY A 7 6.60 4.31 -16.33
C GLY A 7 5.16 3.79 -16.25
N ILE A 8 4.83 3.06 -15.19
CA ILE A 8 3.50 2.49 -14.94
C ILE A 8 3.11 2.66 -13.48
N GLY A 9 1.81 2.58 -13.19
CA GLY A 9 1.28 2.66 -11.84
C GLY A 9 0.03 1.78 -11.67
N THR A 10 -0.14 1.26 -10.47
CA THR A 10 -1.32 0.50 -10.06
C THR A 10 -1.65 0.83 -8.61
N SER A 11 -2.92 0.72 -8.24
CA SER A 11 -3.27 0.62 -6.83
C SER A 11 -2.67 -0.65 -6.24
N HIS A 12 -2.31 -0.63 -4.96
CA HIS A 12 -1.86 -1.78 -4.16
C HIS A 12 -2.89 -2.19 -3.09
N THR A 13 -4.18 -1.95 -3.35
CA THR A 13 -5.26 -2.24 -2.40
C THR A 13 -5.44 -3.75 -2.21
N PRO A 14 -5.78 -4.24 -1.01
CA PRO A 14 -6.12 -5.66 -0.80
C PRO A 14 -7.27 -6.17 -1.69
N LEU A 15 -8.10 -5.28 -2.25
CA LEU A 15 -9.16 -5.65 -3.20
C LEU A 15 -8.63 -6.38 -4.45
N LEU A 16 -7.34 -6.22 -4.81
CA LEU A 16 -6.78 -6.93 -5.96
C LEU A 16 -6.81 -8.47 -5.78
N SER A 17 -6.79 -8.94 -4.53
CA SER A 17 -6.78 -10.36 -4.17
C SER A 17 -8.17 -10.90 -3.84
N LEU A 18 -9.20 -10.06 -3.86
CA LEU A 18 -10.57 -10.42 -3.48
C LEU A 18 -11.48 -10.56 -4.69
N PRO A 19 -12.31 -11.61 -4.75
CA PRO A 19 -13.34 -11.73 -5.77
C PRO A 19 -14.41 -10.62 -5.58
N PRO A 20 -15.03 -10.10 -6.66
CA PRO A 20 -15.94 -8.95 -6.60
C PRO A 20 -17.13 -9.14 -5.66
N GLU A 21 -17.59 -10.39 -5.49
CA GLU A 21 -18.70 -10.74 -4.61
C GLU A 21 -18.40 -10.45 -3.13
N MET A 22 -17.12 -10.37 -2.75
CA MET A 22 -16.68 -10.06 -1.40
C MET A 22 -16.44 -8.56 -1.17
N TRP A 23 -16.43 -7.73 -2.22
CA TRP A 23 -16.16 -6.31 -2.10
C TRP A 23 -17.20 -5.55 -1.26
N PRO A 24 -18.52 -5.84 -1.35
CA PRO A 24 -19.50 -5.21 -0.48
C PRO A 24 -19.27 -5.50 1.01
N GLU A 25 -18.85 -6.72 1.35
CA GLU A 25 -18.53 -7.08 2.73
C GLU A 25 -17.24 -6.40 3.20
N TYR A 26 -16.22 -6.34 2.34
CA TYR A 26 -14.98 -5.61 2.63
C TYR A 26 -15.26 -4.12 2.89
N ALA A 27 -16.11 -3.50 2.07
CA ALA A 27 -16.50 -2.09 2.21
C ALA A 27 -17.22 -1.77 3.53
N ARG A 28 -17.86 -2.76 4.20
CA ARG A 28 -18.42 -2.55 5.55
C ARG A 28 -17.34 -2.26 6.60
N GLY A 29 -16.08 -2.58 6.32
CA GLY A 29 -14.94 -2.18 7.15
C GLY A 29 -14.83 -0.66 7.26
N ASP A 30 -15.15 0.07 6.19
CA ASP A 30 -15.07 1.53 6.13
C ASP A 30 -16.05 2.19 7.10
N GLU A 31 -17.23 1.60 7.33
CA GLU A 31 -18.22 2.13 8.27
C GLU A 31 -17.70 2.27 9.71
N ARG A 32 -16.66 1.49 10.05
CA ARG A 32 -16.01 1.48 11.36
C ARG A 32 -14.61 2.09 11.34
N ASN A 33 -14.10 2.47 10.17
CA ASN A 33 -12.74 3.00 10.05
C ASN A 33 -12.71 4.48 10.45
N PRO A 34 -12.01 4.85 11.55
CA PRO A 34 -11.97 6.23 12.01
C PRO A 34 -11.00 7.10 11.20
N GLU A 35 -10.26 6.54 10.23
CA GLU A 35 -9.16 7.20 9.52
C GLU A 35 -9.47 7.50 8.05
N LEU A 36 -10.75 7.39 7.64
CA LEU A 36 -11.15 7.69 6.27
C LEU A 36 -11.05 9.19 5.97
N ALA A 37 -10.24 9.54 4.96
CA ALA A 37 -10.12 10.90 4.45
C ALA A 37 -11.11 11.17 3.31
N PHE A 38 -11.83 12.29 3.37
CA PHE A 38 -12.87 12.63 2.41
C PHE A 38 -12.55 13.89 1.59
N PRO A 39 -12.81 13.89 0.27
CA PRO A 39 -12.66 15.08 -0.56
C PRO A 39 -13.70 16.17 -0.24
N PRO A 40 -13.47 17.43 -0.65
CA PRO A 40 -12.28 17.91 -1.36
C PRO A 40 -11.12 18.29 -0.43
N HIS A 41 -11.35 18.42 0.88
CA HIS A 41 -10.38 18.96 1.83
C HIS A 41 -9.39 17.92 2.36
N GLY A 42 -9.65 16.61 2.15
CA GLY A 42 -8.86 15.54 2.75
C GLY A 42 -9.11 15.38 4.26
N TYR A 43 -10.22 15.91 4.77
CA TYR A 43 -10.55 15.81 6.19
C TYR A 43 -11.02 14.41 6.55
N VAL A 44 -10.55 13.95 7.71
CA VAL A 44 -11.05 12.74 8.34
C VAL A 44 -12.33 13.04 9.12
N MET A 45 -13.34 12.20 8.94
CA MET A 45 -14.60 12.27 9.69
C MET A 45 -15.30 10.91 9.73
N PRO A 46 -16.25 10.67 10.66
CA PRO A 46 -16.99 9.41 10.68
C PRO A 46 -17.71 9.15 9.35
N PHE A 47 -17.70 7.89 8.90
CA PHE A 47 -18.30 7.47 7.64
C PHE A 47 -19.73 7.98 7.45
N GLN A 48 -20.56 7.89 8.50
CA GLN A 48 -21.96 8.30 8.47
C GLN A 48 -22.11 9.81 8.20
N ARG A 49 -21.25 10.65 8.83
CA ARG A 49 -21.21 12.11 8.58
C ARG A 49 -20.79 12.42 7.15
N ALA A 50 -19.88 11.63 6.59
CA ALA A 50 -19.43 11.80 5.21
C ALA A 50 -20.54 11.43 4.20
N VAL A 51 -21.26 10.32 4.44
CA VAL A 51 -22.36 9.88 3.57
C VAL A 51 -23.48 10.93 3.47
N GLU A 52 -23.79 11.62 4.57
CA GLU A 52 -24.74 12.75 4.56
C GLU A 52 -24.35 13.86 3.58
N ARG A 53 -23.05 14.06 3.37
CA ARG A 53 -22.47 15.10 2.52
C ARG A 53 -22.23 14.65 1.08
N LEU A 54 -22.30 13.34 0.80
CA LEU A 54 -22.18 12.82 -0.56
C LEU A 54 -23.36 13.28 -1.43
N ALA A 55 -23.05 13.74 -2.65
CA ALA A 55 -24.06 14.01 -3.66
C ALA A 55 -24.91 12.75 -3.94
N ALA A 56 -26.19 12.95 -4.29
CA ALA A 56 -27.13 11.86 -4.51
C ALA A 56 -26.63 10.82 -5.53
N GLU A 57 -25.91 11.26 -6.57
CA GLU A 57 -25.31 10.38 -7.60
C GLU A 57 -24.28 9.40 -7.03
N GLY A 58 -23.52 9.81 -6.00
CA GLY A 58 -22.55 8.94 -5.34
C GLY A 58 -23.21 7.79 -4.57
N ARG A 59 -24.46 7.97 -4.15
CA ARG A 59 -25.22 6.97 -3.36
C ARG A 59 -25.80 5.85 -4.22
N THR A 60 -26.08 6.10 -5.50
CA THR A 60 -26.73 5.11 -6.39
C THR A 60 -25.75 4.40 -7.31
N ARG A 61 -24.58 4.99 -7.59
CA ARG A 61 -23.60 4.47 -8.58
C ARG A 61 -23.02 3.10 -8.25
N TYR A 62 -22.90 2.77 -6.96
CA TYR A 62 -22.28 1.53 -6.47
C TYR A 62 -23.26 0.71 -5.61
N SER A 63 -24.55 0.78 -5.92
CA SER A 63 -25.58 -0.02 -5.25
C SER A 63 -25.71 -1.39 -5.92
N GLY A 64 -25.77 -2.46 -5.12
CA GLY A 64 -25.83 -3.84 -5.62
C GLY A 64 -24.47 -4.41 -6.05
N PRO A 65 -24.39 -5.71 -6.36
CA PRO A 65 -23.15 -6.38 -6.77
C PRO A 65 -22.70 -6.07 -8.22
N GLU A 66 -23.62 -5.72 -9.11
CA GLU A 66 -23.36 -5.60 -10.55
C GLU A 66 -22.28 -4.57 -10.91
N PRO A 67 -22.26 -3.34 -10.34
CA PRO A 67 -21.20 -2.37 -10.62
C PRO A 67 -19.80 -2.89 -10.24
N PHE A 68 -19.71 -3.73 -9.21
CA PHE A 68 -18.44 -4.31 -8.75
C PHE A 68 -17.96 -5.44 -9.66
N VAL A 69 -18.86 -6.24 -10.22
CA VAL A 69 -18.51 -7.29 -11.20
C VAL A 69 -17.89 -6.69 -12.46
N ASP A 70 -18.55 -5.69 -13.04
CA ASP A 70 -18.02 -5.00 -14.23
C ASP A 70 -16.70 -4.27 -13.92
N GLN A 71 -16.58 -3.67 -12.74
CA GLN A 71 -15.36 -3.01 -12.30
C GLN A 71 -14.21 -4.01 -12.13
N ALA A 72 -14.45 -5.17 -11.50
CA ALA A 72 -13.46 -6.22 -11.33
C ALA A 72 -12.99 -6.81 -12.66
N ALA A 73 -13.90 -7.04 -13.61
CA ALA A 73 -13.55 -7.52 -14.95
C ALA A 73 -12.64 -6.52 -15.69
N ARG A 74 -12.97 -5.21 -15.65
CA ARG A 74 -12.16 -4.15 -16.24
C ARG A 74 -10.79 -4.03 -15.58
N PHE A 75 -10.77 -4.11 -14.25
CA PHE A 75 -9.55 -4.03 -13.45
C PHE A 75 -8.61 -5.22 -13.75
N LYS A 76 -9.12 -6.45 -13.80
CA LYS A 76 -8.33 -7.64 -14.15
C LYS A 76 -7.67 -7.49 -15.52
N LYS A 77 -8.44 -7.04 -16.52
CA LYS A 77 -7.89 -6.76 -17.86
C LYS A 77 -6.80 -5.69 -17.84
N ALA A 78 -6.93 -4.68 -16.99
CA ALA A 78 -5.91 -3.63 -16.82
C ALA A 78 -4.64 -4.19 -16.18
N LEU A 79 -4.75 -5.07 -15.17
CA LEU A 79 -3.60 -5.78 -14.61
C LEU A 79 -2.90 -6.67 -15.64
N ASP A 80 -3.65 -7.42 -16.44
CA ASP A 80 -3.08 -8.25 -17.52
C ASP A 80 -2.30 -7.38 -18.53
N THR A 81 -2.82 -6.18 -18.80
CA THR A 81 -2.15 -5.20 -19.67
C THR A 81 -0.87 -4.65 -19.02
N LEU A 82 -0.90 -4.31 -17.73
CA LEU A 82 0.27 -3.86 -16.99
C LEU A 82 1.36 -4.93 -16.92
N ALA A 83 0.99 -6.18 -16.62
CA ALA A 83 1.91 -7.30 -16.55
C ALA A 83 2.57 -7.57 -17.91
N SER A 84 1.79 -7.62 -19.00
CA SER A 84 2.33 -7.80 -20.35
C SER A 84 3.19 -6.61 -20.80
N THR A 85 2.83 -5.39 -20.42
CA THR A 85 3.63 -4.19 -20.72
C THR A 85 4.98 -4.24 -20.01
N LEU A 86 5.00 -4.57 -18.71
CA LEU A 86 6.24 -4.70 -17.94
C LEU A 86 7.15 -5.80 -18.49
N GLN A 87 6.58 -6.98 -18.81
CA GLN A 87 7.31 -8.08 -19.42
C GLN A 87 7.89 -7.71 -20.79
N SER A 88 7.11 -7.01 -21.62
CA SER A 88 7.55 -6.62 -22.97
C SER A 88 8.60 -5.50 -22.97
N ALA A 89 8.65 -4.70 -21.90
CA ALA A 89 9.65 -3.65 -21.75
C ALA A 89 11.03 -4.19 -21.32
N GLU A 90 11.08 -5.42 -20.80
CA GLU A 90 12.30 -6.12 -20.37
C GLU A 90 13.28 -5.22 -19.57
N PRO A 91 12.85 -4.54 -18.49
CA PRO A 91 13.73 -3.63 -17.77
C PRO A 91 14.80 -4.40 -16.99
N ASP A 92 16.04 -3.92 -17.04
CA ASP A 92 17.13 -4.45 -16.20
C ASP A 92 16.92 -4.17 -14.70
N VAL A 93 16.25 -3.06 -14.37
CA VAL A 93 15.96 -2.62 -13.00
C VAL A 93 14.55 -2.04 -12.94
N THR A 94 13.78 -2.44 -11.94
CA THR A 94 12.50 -1.82 -11.60
C THR A 94 12.63 -1.02 -10.31
N VAL A 95 12.35 0.29 -10.36
CA VAL A 95 12.27 1.13 -9.16
C VAL A 95 10.82 1.15 -8.69
N ILE A 96 10.55 0.55 -7.53
CA ILE A 96 9.23 0.51 -6.92
C ILE A 96 9.09 1.69 -5.96
N ILE A 97 8.06 2.51 -6.17
CA ILE A 97 7.72 3.64 -5.30
C ILE A 97 6.37 3.33 -4.66
N SER A 98 6.34 3.26 -3.33
CA SER A 98 5.14 3.00 -2.52
C SER A 98 5.24 3.79 -1.22
N ASP A 99 4.13 3.99 -0.56
CA ASP A 99 4.09 4.36 0.84
C ASP A 99 4.29 3.15 1.75
N ASP A 100 4.64 3.44 3.01
CA ASP A 100 4.71 2.48 4.11
C ASP A 100 3.35 2.37 4.81
N GLN A 101 2.94 1.14 5.13
CA GLN A 101 1.63 0.83 5.73
C GLN A 101 1.75 0.48 7.23
N ASP A 102 2.61 1.21 7.95
CA ASP A 102 3.05 0.98 9.33
C ASP A 102 3.82 -0.34 9.51
N GLU A 103 4.65 -0.68 8.53
CA GLU A 103 5.39 -1.93 8.46
C GLU A 103 6.91 -1.69 8.59
N TRP A 104 7.40 -0.61 7.97
CA TRP A 104 8.82 -0.28 7.86
C TRP A 104 9.28 0.94 8.64
N PHE A 105 8.38 1.85 9.01
CA PHE A 105 8.73 3.08 9.73
C PHE A 105 7.75 3.37 10.87
N TYR A 106 8.27 3.96 11.96
CA TYR A 106 7.50 4.25 13.17
C TYR A 106 7.91 5.63 13.74
N GLU A 107 7.20 6.13 14.76
CA GLU A 107 7.39 7.47 15.36
C GLU A 107 8.85 7.81 15.75
N HIS A 108 9.67 6.80 16.05
CA HIS A 108 11.08 7.04 16.40
C HIS A 108 11.96 7.39 15.19
N ASN A 109 11.53 7.04 13.97
CA ASN A 109 12.20 7.39 12.72
C ASN A 109 11.25 7.21 11.51
N MET A 110 10.67 8.31 11.03
CA MET A 110 9.71 8.31 9.92
C MET A 110 10.17 9.30 8.82
N PRO A 111 11.03 8.84 7.89
CA PRO A 111 11.52 9.69 6.82
C PRO A 111 10.41 10.01 5.82
N ARG A 112 10.46 11.21 5.21
CA ARG A 112 9.54 11.58 4.12
C ARG A 112 9.81 10.75 2.85
N PHE A 113 11.08 10.48 2.58
CA PHE A 113 11.54 9.63 1.50
C PHE A 113 12.60 8.67 2.03
N ALA A 114 12.50 7.41 1.65
CA ALA A 114 13.50 6.40 2.00
C ALA A 114 13.87 5.54 0.78
N ILE A 115 15.13 5.15 0.68
CA ILE A 115 15.60 4.16 -0.30
C ILE A 115 16.16 2.95 0.43
N TYR A 116 15.59 1.78 0.13
CA TYR A 116 16.21 0.50 0.45
C TYR A 116 17.18 0.10 -0.67
N TRP A 117 18.44 -0.16 -0.32
CA TRP A 117 19.47 -0.56 -1.27
C TRP A 117 20.39 -1.67 -0.73
N GLY A 118 19.85 -2.57 0.09
CA GLY A 118 20.55 -3.80 0.47
C GLY A 118 20.81 -4.73 -0.71
N GLU A 119 21.49 -5.86 -0.49
CA GLU A 119 21.74 -6.87 -1.54
C GLU A 119 20.48 -7.64 -1.94
N SER A 120 19.59 -7.89 -0.97
CA SER A 120 18.28 -8.50 -1.17
C SER A 120 17.25 -7.91 -0.21
N VAL A 121 15.97 -8.13 -0.48
CA VAL A 121 14.86 -7.86 0.43
C VAL A 121 14.03 -9.14 0.63
N PRO A 122 13.73 -9.53 1.88
CA PRO A 122 12.85 -10.66 2.13
C PRO A 122 11.40 -10.31 1.77
N LEU A 123 10.76 -11.15 0.96
CA LEU A 123 9.30 -11.23 0.83
C LEU A 123 8.78 -12.28 1.81
N ILE A 124 7.89 -11.88 2.71
CA ILE A 124 7.39 -12.72 3.79
C ILE A 124 5.87 -12.88 3.66
N PRO A 125 5.36 -14.10 3.39
CA PRO A 125 3.93 -14.36 3.37
C PRO A 125 3.24 -13.94 4.67
N ARG A 126 2.06 -13.33 4.55
CA ARG A 126 1.30 -12.91 5.72
C ARG A 126 0.86 -14.10 6.58
N SER A 127 1.23 -14.05 7.85
CA SER A 127 0.81 -15.05 8.84
C SER A 127 -0.69 -14.94 9.14
N LEU A 128 -1.37 -16.09 9.18
CA LEU A 128 -2.78 -16.19 9.51
C LEU A 128 -2.98 -16.69 10.94
N VAL A 129 -3.92 -16.09 11.66
CA VAL A 129 -4.37 -16.61 12.96
C VAL A 129 -5.19 -17.89 12.76
N PRO A 130 -5.14 -18.86 13.69
CA PRO A 130 -6.02 -20.02 13.66
C PRO A 130 -7.49 -19.61 13.58
N GLY A 131 -8.23 -20.15 12.60
CA GLY A 131 -9.64 -19.83 12.38
C GLY A 131 -9.89 -18.51 11.66
N ALA A 132 -8.89 -17.91 11.00
CA ALA A 132 -9.07 -16.72 10.17
C ALA A 132 -10.26 -16.85 9.20
N ALA A 133 -10.96 -15.75 8.94
CA ALA A 133 -12.05 -15.74 7.96
C ALA A 133 -11.53 -15.99 6.53
N GLU A 134 -12.41 -16.40 5.62
CA GLU A 134 -12.05 -16.66 4.22
C GLU A 134 -11.45 -15.43 3.52
N MET A 135 -12.05 -14.26 3.71
CA MET A 135 -11.55 -13.00 3.19
C MET A 135 -10.10 -12.71 3.64
N ALA A 136 -9.79 -12.99 4.92
CA ALA A 136 -8.44 -12.80 5.45
C ALA A 136 -7.42 -13.75 4.78
N ARG A 137 -7.82 -15.00 4.51
CA ARG A 137 -7.00 -15.96 3.76
C ARG A 137 -6.73 -15.51 2.33
N LEU A 138 -7.75 -15.02 1.64
CA LEU A 138 -7.62 -14.53 0.26
C LEU A 138 -6.72 -13.30 0.18
N ILE A 139 -6.88 -12.33 1.10
CA ILE A 139 -5.96 -11.19 1.20
C ILE A 139 -4.52 -11.66 1.43
N ALA A 140 -4.31 -12.56 2.40
CA ALA A 140 -2.97 -13.08 2.71
C ALA A 140 -2.34 -13.81 1.50
N SER A 141 -3.13 -14.51 0.70
CA SER A 141 -2.64 -15.21 -0.51
C SER A 141 -2.04 -14.26 -1.56
N GLY A 142 -2.42 -12.98 -1.55
CA GLY A 142 -1.83 -11.96 -2.43
C GLY A 142 -0.38 -11.60 -2.10
N TYR A 143 0.12 -11.98 -0.92
CA TYR A 143 1.48 -11.73 -0.46
C TYR A 143 2.42 -12.93 -0.71
N GLY A 144 2.00 -13.88 -1.54
CA GLY A 144 2.75 -15.10 -1.83
C GLY A 144 2.48 -16.23 -0.83
N ASP A 145 2.93 -17.42 -1.21
CA ASP A 145 2.75 -18.68 -0.48
C ASP A 145 4.05 -19.20 0.17
N ALA A 146 5.20 -18.65 -0.24
CA ALA A 146 6.51 -19.01 0.28
C ALA A 146 7.39 -17.76 0.47
N PRO A 147 8.29 -17.76 1.47
CA PRO A 147 9.30 -16.72 1.60
C PRO A 147 10.23 -16.68 0.39
N LEU A 148 10.60 -15.47 -0.06
CA LEU A 148 11.54 -15.26 -1.15
C LEU A 148 12.58 -14.22 -0.76
N GLU A 149 13.80 -14.39 -1.25
CA GLU A 149 14.83 -13.34 -1.21
C GLU A 149 14.89 -12.68 -2.59
N VAL A 150 14.42 -11.43 -2.68
CA VAL A 150 14.40 -10.70 -3.95
C VAL A 150 15.71 -9.92 -4.08
N PRO A 151 16.51 -10.14 -5.14
CA PRO A 151 17.73 -9.38 -5.35
C PRO A 151 17.39 -7.91 -5.61
N VAL A 152 18.17 -7.03 -5.02
CA VAL A 152 18.06 -5.58 -5.21
C VAL A 152 19.25 -5.11 -6.04
N ALA A 153 19.03 -4.13 -6.92
CA ALA A 153 20.11 -3.50 -7.65
C ALA A 153 20.91 -2.54 -6.74
N SER A 154 21.61 -3.04 -5.71
CA SER A 154 22.21 -2.25 -4.62
C SER A 154 23.06 -1.09 -5.11
N ARG A 155 23.89 -1.34 -6.13
CA ARG A 155 24.76 -0.32 -6.73
C ARG A 155 23.97 0.82 -7.36
N PHE A 156 22.86 0.50 -8.02
CA PHE A 156 21.96 1.51 -8.59
C PHE A 156 21.20 2.25 -7.49
N GLY A 157 20.71 1.55 -6.46
CA GLY A 157 20.05 2.16 -5.31
C GLY A 157 20.95 3.16 -4.57
N ARG A 158 22.24 2.81 -4.37
CA ARG A 158 23.24 3.73 -3.81
C ARG A 158 23.46 4.94 -4.70
N TYR A 159 23.63 4.73 -6.01
CA TYR A 159 23.79 5.83 -6.96
C TYR A 159 22.59 6.79 -6.91
N LEU A 160 21.37 6.25 -6.88
CA LEU A 160 20.14 7.05 -6.80
C LEU A 160 20.07 7.86 -5.50
N LEU A 161 20.42 7.25 -4.36
CA LEU A 161 20.53 7.94 -3.07
C LEU A 161 21.52 9.11 -3.12
N GLU A 162 22.74 8.86 -3.58
CA GLU A 162 23.79 9.88 -3.69
C GLU A 162 23.36 11.02 -4.63
N TYR A 163 22.81 10.67 -5.81
CA TYR A 163 22.31 11.63 -6.77
C TYR A 163 21.19 12.51 -6.20
N LEU A 164 20.21 11.93 -5.51
CA LEU A 164 19.11 12.69 -4.90
C LEU A 164 19.62 13.65 -3.81
N CYS A 165 20.55 13.22 -2.97
CA CYS A 165 21.18 14.08 -1.98
C CYS A 165 21.97 15.24 -2.62
N GLU A 166 22.65 15.01 -3.74
CA GLU A 166 23.32 16.06 -4.52
C GLU A 166 22.33 17.04 -5.19
N HIS A 167 21.04 16.69 -5.26
CA HIS A 167 19.97 17.48 -5.84
C HIS A 167 18.95 17.94 -4.79
N ASP A 168 19.42 18.22 -3.58
CA ASP A 168 18.66 18.85 -2.49
C ASP A 168 17.48 18.02 -1.94
N PHE A 169 17.52 16.69 -2.09
CA PHE A 169 16.59 15.79 -1.40
C PHE A 169 17.23 15.21 -0.14
N ASP A 170 16.59 15.44 1.01
CA ASP A 170 16.94 14.80 2.27
C ASP A 170 16.38 13.37 2.31
N MET A 171 17.26 12.38 2.13
CA MET A 171 16.87 10.98 2.00
C MET A 171 17.17 10.17 3.28
N GLY A 172 16.19 9.42 3.76
CA GLY A 172 16.44 8.25 4.61
C GLY A 172 16.94 7.08 3.77
N HIS A 173 17.70 6.15 4.35
CA HIS A 173 18.08 4.94 3.63
C HIS A 173 18.25 3.73 4.55
N LEU A 174 18.11 2.55 3.96
CA LEU A 174 18.30 1.26 4.61
C LEU A 174 19.09 0.33 3.69
N THR A 175 19.89 -0.55 4.27
CA THR A 175 20.62 -1.60 3.54
C THR A 175 20.30 -3.00 4.04
N HIS A 176 19.46 -3.09 5.06
CA HIS A 176 19.05 -4.33 5.71
C HIS A 176 17.76 -4.05 6.50
N THR A 177 16.98 -5.11 6.72
CA THR A 177 15.85 -5.11 7.66
C THR A 177 16.35 -5.18 9.09
N LYS A 178 15.69 -4.46 10.01
CA LYS A 178 15.91 -4.66 11.45
C LYS A 178 15.00 -5.78 11.94
N GLN A 179 15.50 -6.64 12.82
CA GLN A 179 14.72 -7.76 13.38
C GLN A 179 14.93 -7.94 14.89
N PRO A 180 13.85 -8.16 15.68
CA PRO A 180 12.46 -7.88 15.29
C PRO A 180 12.22 -6.37 15.13
N TYR A 181 11.14 -6.00 14.46
CA TYR A 181 10.77 -4.59 14.29
C TYR A 181 9.27 -4.35 14.47
N GLY A 182 8.94 -3.22 15.06
CA GLY A 182 7.61 -2.84 15.49
C GLY A 182 7.64 -1.45 16.10
N GLY A 183 6.46 -0.90 16.39
CA GLY A 183 6.39 0.42 16.97
C GLY A 183 5.01 1.06 16.91
N LEU A 184 5.00 2.35 17.23
CA LEU A 184 3.81 3.18 17.25
C LEU A 184 3.83 4.14 16.05
N VAL A 185 2.66 4.40 15.49
CA VAL A 185 2.42 5.47 14.51
C VAL A 185 1.26 6.32 15.02
N ALA A 186 1.51 7.61 15.28
CA ALA A 186 0.46 8.55 15.61
C ALA A 186 -0.09 9.17 14.32
N ARG A 187 -1.38 8.95 14.06
CA ARG A 187 -2.09 9.61 12.98
C ARG A 187 -2.53 10.98 13.45
N ARG A 188 -2.14 11.99 12.70
CA ARG A 188 -2.42 13.42 12.93
C ARG A 188 -3.15 14.00 11.74
N TYR A 189 -4.26 13.36 11.37
CA TYR A 189 -5.02 13.76 10.20
C TYR A 189 -5.89 14.98 10.51
N PRO A 190 -6.00 15.96 9.58
CA PRO A 190 -6.88 17.09 9.78
C PRO A 190 -8.34 16.63 9.82
N THR A 191 -9.11 17.20 10.73
CA THR A 191 -10.56 17.03 10.82
C THR A 191 -11.23 18.40 10.64
N PRO A 192 -12.55 18.47 10.43
CA PRO A 192 -13.24 19.76 10.33
C PRO A 192 -13.09 20.64 11.58
N ASP A 193 -12.80 20.03 12.72
CA ASP A 193 -12.85 20.65 14.04
C ASP A 193 -11.48 20.61 14.77
N GLY A 194 -10.40 20.20 14.09
CA GLY A 194 -9.06 20.05 14.66
C GLY A 194 -8.24 18.95 14.00
N GLU A 195 -7.70 18.03 14.80
CA GLU A 195 -6.83 16.94 14.36
C GLU A 195 -7.28 15.62 15.00
N LEU A 196 -7.29 14.53 14.23
CA LEU A 196 -7.45 13.19 14.76
C LEU A 196 -6.17 12.84 15.52
N ASN A 197 -6.30 12.30 16.73
CA ASN A 197 -5.17 11.82 17.50
C ASN A 197 -5.37 10.33 17.80
N SER A 198 -5.19 9.49 16.77
CA SER A 198 -5.16 8.03 16.92
C SER A 198 -3.70 7.55 16.93
N VAL A 199 -3.40 6.56 17.74
CA VAL A 199 -2.10 5.89 17.74
C VAL A 199 -2.32 4.43 17.42
N ARG A 200 -1.63 3.93 16.39
CA ARG A 200 -1.63 2.53 16.02
C ARG A 200 -0.35 1.88 16.50
N GLU A 201 -0.47 0.68 17.06
CA GLU A 201 0.66 -0.15 17.45
C GLU A 201 0.79 -1.32 16.47
N THR A 202 1.96 -1.43 15.86
CA THR A 202 2.39 -2.63 15.14
C THR A 202 3.27 -3.42 16.09
N LYS A 203 2.86 -4.65 16.40
CA LYS A 203 3.65 -5.56 17.22
C LYS A 203 4.96 -5.92 16.51
N ASP A 204 5.97 -6.21 17.31
CA ASP A 204 7.23 -6.77 16.84
C ASP A 204 6.99 -7.99 15.93
N HIS A 205 7.54 -7.93 14.73
CA HIS A 205 7.47 -8.98 13.72
C HIS A 205 8.76 -9.03 12.90
N ASP A 206 8.87 -10.04 12.04
CA ASP A 206 9.93 -10.11 11.06
C ASP A 206 9.64 -9.11 9.93
N GLN A 207 10.43 -8.04 9.84
CA GLN A 207 10.32 -7.01 8.81
C GLN A 207 10.65 -7.58 7.42
N GLY A 208 9.78 -7.31 6.45
CA GLY A 208 9.92 -7.73 5.06
C GLY A 208 8.84 -7.09 4.20
N LEU A 209 8.86 -7.41 2.90
CA LEU A 209 7.79 -7.05 1.96
C LEU A 209 6.69 -8.12 1.94
#